data_AF-A0A4X2KKX4-F1
#
_entry.id   AF-A0A4X2KKX4-F1
#
_cell.length_a   1.000
_cell.length_b   1.000
_cell.length_c   1.000
_cell.angle_alpha   90.00
_cell.angle_beta   90.00
_cell.angle_gamma   90.00
#
_symmetry.space_group_name_H-M   'P 1'
#
loop_
_entity.id
_entity.type
_entity.pdbx_description
1 polymer ?
#
loop_
_entity_poly.entity_id
_entity_poly.type
_entity_poly.pdbx_seq_one_letter_code
_entity_poly.pdbx_strand_id
1 'polypeptide(L)'
;MASRLLHRHIREQLRGLNEVTHESLVVGAIENAFRFMDEHMARKQRNQYAVGGCCALVTVYLLGKMYVANAGDSRAIIVRNGDIIPMSREFTPETERQRLQLLGFLKPELLGNEFTHLEFPRRVQPKELGRRMLYRDQSMTGWAYKKIELQDLRFPLVCGEGKKARVMATIGVTRGLGDHNLKVSSSTLPVKPFLSCFPEVQVYDLTQYEHCPDDVLILGTDGLWDVSSDKDVAATVDKVLSSYEPNDPSRYTSLAQALVLGARGISREQGWRLPNNKMGSGDDISVFVIPLGGADSYT
;
A
#
# COMPACT_ATOMS: atom_id res chain seq x y z
N MET A 1 -53.62 -7.81 -17.16
CA MET A 1 -53.22 -8.78 -16.11
C MET A 1 -51.77 -9.24 -16.28
N ALA A 2 -51.36 -9.72 -17.45
CA ALA A 2 -49.98 -10.16 -17.74
C ALA A 2 -48.89 -9.09 -17.52
N SER A 3 -49.10 -7.83 -17.94
CA SER A 3 -48.14 -6.72 -17.73
C SER A 3 -47.85 -6.44 -16.24
N ARG A 4 -48.85 -6.53 -15.36
CA ARG A 4 -48.66 -6.34 -13.90
C ARG A 4 -47.89 -7.50 -13.26
N LEU A 5 -48.12 -8.73 -13.74
CA LEU A 5 -47.37 -9.91 -13.32
C LEU A 5 -45.91 -9.84 -13.79
N LEU A 6 -45.68 -9.40 -15.03
CA LEU A 6 -44.34 -9.18 -15.58
C LEU A 6 -43.59 -8.11 -14.79
N HIS A 7 -44.21 -6.96 -14.52
CA HIS A 7 -43.60 -5.90 -13.70
C HIS A 7 -43.26 -6.38 -12.29
N ARG A 8 -44.15 -7.16 -11.65
CA ARG A 8 -43.91 -7.72 -10.32
C ARG A 8 -42.76 -8.72 -10.33
N HIS A 9 -42.71 -9.60 -11.33
CA HIS A 9 -41.67 -10.61 -11.46
C HIS A 9 -40.30 -9.99 -11.75
N ILE A 10 -40.23 -9.00 -12.66
CA ILE A 10 -39.03 -8.21 -12.90
C ILE A 10 -38.57 -7.52 -11.60
N ARG A 11 -39.48 -6.87 -10.87
CA ARG A 11 -39.14 -6.19 -9.61
C ARG A 11 -38.64 -7.15 -8.53
N GLU A 12 -39.19 -8.36 -8.45
CA GLU A 12 -38.74 -9.41 -7.52
C GLU A 12 -37.36 -9.96 -7.91
N GLN A 13 -37.05 -10.11 -9.20
CA GLN A 13 -35.71 -10.49 -9.66
C GLN A 13 -34.67 -9.38 -9.48
N LEU A 14 -35.09 -8.11 -9.58
CA LEU A 14 -34.21 -6.95 -9.41
C LEU A 14 -34.07 -6.49 -7.95
N ARG A 15 -34.78 -7.10 -6.99
CA ARG A 15 -34.81 -6.65 -5.58
C ARG A 15 -33.43 -6.63 -4.90
N GLY A 16 -32.53 -7.54 -5.27
CA GLY A 16 -31.16 -7.58 -4.74
C GLY A 16 -30.15 -6.70 -5.50
N LEU A 17 -30.49 -6.21 -6.70
CA LEU A 17 -29.61 -5.33 -7.49
C LEU A 17 -29.58 -3.90 -6.95
N ASN A 18 -30.59 -3.49 -6.18
CA ASN A 18 -30.63 -2.17 -5.54
C ASN A 18 -29.83 -2.11 -4.22
N GLU A 19 -29.36 -3.24 -3.68
CA GLU A 19 -28.59 -3.29 -2.43
C GLU A 19 -27.07 -3.18 -2.67
N VAL A 20 -26.61 -3.43 -3.90
CA VAL A 20 -25.19 -3.45 -4.26
C VAL A 20 -24.90 -2.31 -5.24
N THR A 21 -24.08 -1.35 -4.83
CA THR A 21 -23.71 -0.22 -5.69
C THR A 21 -22.77 -0.68 -6.81
N HIS A 22 -22.78 -0.01 -7.97
CA HIS A 22 -21.81 -0.26 -9.04
C HIS A 22 -20.36 -0.15 -8.52
N GLU A 23 -20.11 0.79 -7.61
CA GLU A 23 -18.82 0.97 -6.96
C GLU A 23 -18.39 -0.29 -6.20
N SER A 24 -19.26 -0.87 -5.37
CA SER A 24 -18.96 -2.10 -4.63
C SER A 24 -18.71 -3.30 -5.54
N LEU A 25 -19.37 -3.39 -6.70
CA LEU A 25 -19.10 -4.42 -7.70
C LEU A 25 -17.70 -4.25 -8.31
N VAL A 26 -17.29 -3.03 -8.63
CA VAL A 26 -15.97 -2.73 -9.19
C VAL A 26 -14.87 -3.01 -8.16
N VAL A 27 -15.06 -2.57 -6.90
CA VAL A 27 -14.13 -2.87 -5.80
C VAL A 27 -13.97 -4.38 -5.62
N GLY A 28 -15.08 -5.13 -5.53
CA GLY A 28 -15.04 -6.59 -5.39
C GLY A 28 -14.38 -7.29 -6.60
N ALA A 29 -14.58 -6.77 -7.82
CA ALA A 29 -13.91 -7.28 -9.01
C ALA A 29 -12.38 -7.08 -8.96
N ILE A 30 -11.92 -5.90 -8.50
CA ILE A 30 -10.49 -5.61 -8.31
C ILE A 30 -9.89 -6.53 -7.25
N GLU A 31 -10.52 -6.66 -6.08
CA GLU A 31 -10.05 -7.54 -5.01
C GLU A 31 -9.97 -9.00 -5.46
N ASN A 32 -10.98 -9.47 -6.21
CA ASN A 32 -11.00 -10.81 -6.76
C ASN A 32 -9.90 -11.01 -7.82
N ALA A 33 -9.58 -9.99 -8.61
CA ALA A 33 -8.48 -10.03 -9.57
C ALA A 33 -7.11 -10.18 -8.87
N PHE A 34 -6.88 -9.45 -7.77
CA PHE A 34 -5.66 -9.60 -6.95
C PHE A 34 -5.54 -11.02 -6.38
N ARG A 35 -6.62 -11.56 -5.81
CA ARG A 35 -6.65 -12.94 -5.29
C ARG A 35 -6.36 -13.95 -6.41
N PHE A 36 -7.05 -13.82 -7.54
CA PHE A 36 -6.88 -14.70 -8.69
C PHE A 36 -5.43 -14.69 -9.18
N MET A 37 -4.82 -13.51 -9.29
CA MET A 37 -3.43 -13.37 -9.71
C MET A 37 -2.46 -14.00 -8.71
N ASP A 38 -2.66 -13.80 -7.40
CA ASP A 38 -1.83 -14.40 -6.36
C ASP A 38 -1.90 -15.94 -6.39
N GLU A 39 -3.11 -16.51 -6.53
CA GLU A 39 -3.30 -17.96 -6.71
C GLU A 39 -2.63 -18.48 -7.99
N HIS A 40 -2.69 -17.71 -9.07
CA HIS A 40 -2.04 -18.06 -10.33
C HIS A 40 -0.51 -18.09 -10.18
N MET A 41 0.07 -17.12 -9.45
CA MET A 41 1.50 -17.14 -9.10
C MET A 41 1.85 -18.36 -8.26
N ALA A 42 1.01 -18.72 -7.28
CA ALA A 42 1.22 -19.92 -6.45
C ALA A 42 1.26 -21.20 -7.30
N ARG A 43 0.39 -21.32 -8.31
CA ARG A 43 0.35 -22.47 -9.23
C ARG A 43 1.57 -22.51 -10.14
N LYS A 44 1.97 -21.36 -10.71
CA LYS A 44 3.16 -21.28 -11.58
C LYS A 44 4.45 -21.60 -10.83
N GLN A 45 4.56 -21.20 -9.57
CA GLN A 45 5.73 -21.51 -8.75
C GLN A 45 5.91 -23.02 -8.47
N ARG A 46 4.84 -23.82 -8.57
CA ARG A 46 4.97 -25.30 -8.52
C ARG A 46 5.63 -25.89 -9.76
N ASN A 47 5.58 -25.17 -10.89
CA ASN A 47 6.02 -25.67 -12.20
C ASN A 47 7.30 -24.99 -12.71
N GLN A 48 7.68 -23.82 -12.16
CA GLN A 48 8.86 -23.06 -12.53
C GLN A 48 9.52 -22.43 -11.29
N TYR A 49 10.84 -22.26 -11.31
CA TYR A 49 11.64 -21.60 -10.26
C TYR A 49 11.46 -20.07 -10.19
N ALA A 50 10.29 -19.53 -10.57
CA ALA A 50 10.01 -18.12 -10.36
C ALA A 50 9.80 -17.88 -8.85
N VAL A 51 10.83 -17.37 -8.19
CA VAL A 51 10.83 -17.03 -6.76
C VAL A 51 10.70 -15.52 -6.64
N GLY A 52 9.69 -15.07 -5.88
CA GLY A 52 9.56 -13.66 -5.50
C GLY A 52 8.11 -13.23 -5.35
N GLY A 53 7.97 -12.03 -4.80
CA GLY A 53 6.72 -11.28 -4.74
C GLY A 53 6.89 -9.90 -5.33
N CYS A 54 5.78 -9.17 -5.39
CA CYS A 54 5.77 -7.77 -5.79
C CYS A 54 4.70 -6.98 -5.04
N CYS A 55 4.99 -5.69 -4.86
CA CYS A 55 3.98 -4.70 -4.56
C CYS A 55 3.16 -4.40 -5.82
N ALA A 56 1.89 -4.06 -5.65
CA ALA A 56 1.00 -3.71 -6.74
C ALA A 56 0.17 -2.47 -6.40
N LEU A 57 0.30 -1.44 -7.24
CA LEU A 57 -0.49 -0.21 -7.20
C LEU A 57 -1.16 -0.05 -8.56
N VAL A 58 -2.49 -0.05 -8.58
CA VAL A 58 -3.29 -0.09 -9.80
C VAL A 58 -4.29 1.06 -9.74
N THR A 59 -4.53 1.72 -10.88
CA THR A 59 -5.65 2.64 -11.05
C THR A 59 -6.55 2.16 -12.18
N VAL A 60 -7.87 2.26 -11.98
CA VAL A 60 -8.89 1.90 -12.96
C VAL A 60 -9.86 3.07 -13.11
N TYR A 61 -10.08 3.53 -14.34
CA TYR A 61 -11.14 4.49 -14.66
C TYR A 61 -12.36 3.74 -15.19
N LEU A 62 -13.51 3.93 -14.53
CA LEU A 62 -14.76 3.28 -14.91
C LEU A 62 -15.97 4.08 -14.40
N LEU A 63 -16.92 4.35 -15.30
CA LEU A 63 -18.19 5.04 -14.99
C LEU A 63 -18.01 6.39 -14.28
N GLY A 64 -17.07 7.22 -14.75
CA GLY A 64 -16.81 8.54 -14.17
C GLY A 64 -16.10 8.50 -12.80
N LYS A 65 -15.66 7.32 -12.35
CA LYS A 65 -14.92 7.14 -11.11
C LYS A 65 -13.54 6.55 -11.38
N MET A 66 -12.61 6.89 -10.51
CA MET A 66 -11.26 6.36 -10.48
C MET A 66 -11.08 5.51 -9.23
N TYR A 67 -10.60 4.29 -9.40
CA TYR A 67 -10.39 3.31 -8.34
C TYR A 67 -8.90 3.07 -8.21
N VAL A 68 -8.31 3.41 -7.07
CA VAL A 68 -6.89 3.21 -6.79
C VAL A 68 -6.75 2.07 -5.78
N ALA A 69 -6.16 0.96 -6.24
CA ALA A 69 -5.98 -0.24 -5.46
C ALA A 69 -4.50 -0.45 -5.11
N ASN A 70 -4.19 -0.58 -3.82
CA ASN A 70 -2.81 -0.75 -3.35
C ASN A 70 -2.62 -2.00 -2.49
N ALA A 71 -1.59 -2.78 -2.80
CA ALA A 71 -1.06 -3.87 -1.98
C ALA A 71 0.48 -3.78 -1.98
N GLY A 72 1.03 -3.05 -1.01
CA GLY A 72 2.47 -2.81 -0.89
C GLY A 72 2.78 -1.46 -0.26
N ASP A 73 4.00 -0.99 -0.49
CA ASP A 73 4.57 0.30 -0.06
C ASP A 73 4.71 1.34 -1.19
N SER A 74 4.28 1.00 -2.42
CA SER A 74 3.96 2.01 -3.42
C SER A 74 2.81 2.89 -2.94
N ARG A 75 2.75 4.14 -3.43
CA ARG A 75 1.75 5.12 -3.00
C ARG A 75 1.24 6.00 -4.14
N ALA A 76 0.01 6.48 -3.98
CA ALA A 76 -0.65 7.38 -4.90
C ALA A 76 -1.27 8.59 -4.20
N ILE A 77 -1.14 9.76 -4.82
CA ILE A 77 -1.80 11.00 -4.38
C ILE A 77 -2.38 11.72 -5.59
N ILE A 78 -3.50 12.40 -5.42
CA ILE A 78 -3.96 13.43 -6.35
C ILE A 78 -3.40 14.77 -5.87
N VAL A 79 -2.89 15.56 -6.80
CA VAL A 79 -2.61 16.99 -6.61
C VAL A 79 -3.64 17.74 -7.43
N ARG A 80 -4.49 18.52 -6.77
CA ARG A 80 -5.62 19.22 -7.39
C ARG A 80 -5.81 20.59 -6.78
N ASN A 81 -5.71 21.66 -7.57
CA ASN A 81 -5.88 23.04 -7.08
C ASN A 81 -5.09 23.36 -5.78
N GLY A 82 -3.84 22.87 -5.69
CA GLY A 82 -2.99 23.02 -4.50
C GLY A 82 -3.34 22.09 -3.32
N ASP A 83 -4.44 21.35 -3.38
CA ASP A 83 -4.79 20.31 -2.42
C ASP A 83 -4.09 18.99 -2.74
N ILE A 84 -3.72 18.27 -1.70
CA ILE A 84 -3.16 16.91 -1.77
C ILE A 84 -4.20 15.94 -1.23
N ILE A 85 -4.65 15.01 -2.06
CA ILE A 85 -5.64 14.00 -1.69
C ILE A 85 -4.96 12.62 -1.73
N PRO A 86 -4.69 11.99 -0.58
CA PRO A 86 -4.14 10.64 -0.55
C PRO A 86 -5.08 9.63 -1.19
N MET A 87 -4.60 8.92 -2.21
CA MET A 87 -5.35 7.87 -2.91
C MET A 87 -4.90 6.46 -2.55
N SER A 88 -3.83 6.34 -1.77
CA SER A 88 -3.47 5.10 -1.08
C SER A 88 -2.56 5.40 0.12
N ARG A 89 -2.31 4.37 0.93
CA ARG A 89 -1.34 4.37 2.03
C ARG A 89 -0.39 3.19 1.90
N GLU A 90 0.76 3.28 2.56
CA GLU A 90 1.78 2.22 2.58
C GLU A 90 1.41 1.10 3.56
N PHE A 91 1.60 -0.14 3.15
CA PHE A 91 1.30 -1.33 3.95
C PHE A 91 2.55 -1.97 4.53
N THR A 92 3.19 -1.27 5.46
CA THR A 92 4.40 -1.69 6.17
C THR A 92 4.07 -2.43 7.48
N PRO A 93 5.06 -3.09 8.11
CA PRO A 93 4.87 -3.75 9.40
C PRO A 93 4.38 -2.82 10.50
N GLU A 94 4.75 -1.53 10.45
CA GLU A 94 4.33 -0.53 11.43
C GLU A 94 2.89 -0.09 11.18
N THR A 95 2.53 0.23 9.93
CA THR A 95 1.19 0.73 9.58
C THR A 95 0.11 -0.35 9.76
N GLU A 96 0.46 -1.62 9.55
CA GLU A 96 -0.45 -2.75 9.68
C GLU A 96 -0.20 -3.58 10.95
N ARG A 97 0.54 -3.04 11.93
CA ARG A 97 0.88 -3.73 13.20
C ARG A 97 -0.33 -4.40 13.84
N GLN A 98 -1.44 -3.69 14.01
CA GLN A 98 -2.62 -4.25 14.68
C GLN A 98 -3.20 -5.45 13.93
N ARG A 99 -3.26 -5.39 12.59
CA ARG A 99 -3.72 -6.52 11.76
C ARG A 99 -2.80 -7.73 11.93
N LEU A 100 -1.48 -7.50 11.91
CA LEU A 100 -0.47 -8.55 12.10
C LEU A 100 -0.59 -9.19 13.49
N GLN A 101 -0.65 -8.38 14.55
CA GLN A 101 -0.77 -8.88 15.91
C GLN A 101 -2.09 -9.61 16.14
N LEU A 102 -3.20 -9.11 15.58
CA LEU A 102 -4.48 -9.80 15.64
C LEU A 102 -4.41 -11.18 15.01
N LEU A 103 -3.76 -11.30 13.84
CA LEU A 103 -3.56 -12.58 13.18
C LEU A 103 -2.68 -13.52 14.04
N GLY A 104 -1.59 -13.01 14.62
CA GLY A 104 -0.73 -13.78 15.52
C GLY A 104 -1.40 -14.16 16.85
N PHE A 105 -2.34 -13.35 17.34
CA PHE A 105 -3.16 -13.63 18.51
C PHE A 105 -4.21 -14.72 18.21
N LEU A 106 -4.92 -14.60 17.10
CA LEU A 106 -5.97 -15.55 16.69
C LEU A 106 -5.40 -16.89 16.21
N LYS A 107 -4.19 -16.90 15.65
CA LYS A 107 -3.50 -18.09 15.13
C LYS A 107 -2.06 -18.18 15.65
N PRO A 108 -1.85 -18.48 16.94
CA PRO A 108 -0.52 -18.55 17.54
C PRO A 108 0.42 -19.56 16.88
N GLU A 109 -0.11 -20.59 16.24
CA GLU A 109 0.64 -21.59 15.48
C GLU A 109 1.46 -20.98 14.32
N LEU A 110 1.03 -19.85 13.77
CA LEU A 110 1.76 -19.13 12.72
C LEU A 110 3.04 -18.47 13.22
N LEU A 111 3.13 -18.19 14.52
CA LEU A 111 4.30 -17.59 15.17
C LEU A 111 5.33 -18.63 15.60
N GLY A 112 4.95 -19.91 15.55
CA GLY A 112 5.69 -20.99 16.18
C GLY A 112 5.95 -20.73 17.68
N ASN A 113 6.96 -21.40 18.22
CA ASN A 113 7.48 -21.10 19.56
C ASN A 113 8.59 -20.04 19.54
N GLU A 114 8.74 -19.34 18.40
CA GLU A 114 9.84 -18.43 18.11
C GLU A 114 9.44 -16.97 18.26
N PHE A 115 8.20 -16.63 17.85
CA PHE A 115 7.69 -15.26 17.82
C PHE A 115 6.53 -15.03 18.82
N THR A 116 6.31 -13.75 19.15
CA THR A 116 5.17 -13.28 19.93
C THR A 116 4.47 -12.16 19.18
N HIS A 117 3.14 -12.14 19.25
CA HIS A 117 2.34 -11.01 18.75
C HIS A 117 2.43 -9.81 19.68
N LEU A 118 2.87 -9.96 20.94
CA LEU A 118 3.04 -8.84 21.84
C LEU A 118 4.22 -7.96 21.43
N GLU A 119 4.03 -6.66 21.56
CA GLU A 119 5.10 -5.69 21.35
C GLU A 119 5.57 -5.11 22.68
N PHE A 120 6.88 -4.91 22.76
CA PHE A 120 7.58 -4.29 23.87
C PHE A 120 8.42 -3.12 23.36
N PRO A 121 8.65 -2.05 24.15
CA PRO A 121 9.47 -0.91 23.70
C PRO A 121 10.92 -1.28 23.34
N ARG A 122 11.38 -2.45 23.80
CA ARG A 122 12.66 -3.05 23.43
C ARG A 122 12.62 -4.55 23.64
N ARG A 123 13.64 -5.25 23.14
CA ARG A 123 13.76 -6.69 23.35
C ARG A 123 13.80 -7.03 24.85
N VAL A 124 12.87 -7.89 25.27
CA VAL A 124 12.81 -8.49 26.60
C VAL A 124 13.98 -9.44 26.80
N GLN A 125 14.64 -9.32 27.95
CA GLN A 125 15.80 -10.12 28.34
C GLN A 125 15.45 -11.13 29.45
N PRO A 126 16.14 -12.28 29.55
CA PRO A 126 15.86 -13.29 30.59
C PRO A 126 15.89 -12.74 32.02
N LYS A 127 16.76 -11.76 32.31
CA LYS A 127 16.87 -11.09 33.62
C LYS A 127 15.61 -10.30 34.04
N GLU A 128 14.66 -10.12 33.13
CA GLU A 128 13.44 -9.35 33.32
C GLU A 128 12.23 -10.22 33.67
N LEU A 129 12.39 -11.54 33.67
CA LEU A 129 11.36 -12.47 34.10
C LEU A 129 10.82 -12.09 35.48
N GLY A 130 9.50 -11.99 35.59
CA GLY A 130 8.80 -11.58 36.79
C GLY A 130 8.82 -10.07 37.08
N ARG A 131 9.53 -9.24 36.32
CA ARG A 131 9.49 -7.77 36.44
C ARG A 131 8.35 -7.18 35.60
N ARG A 132 7.94 -5.95 35.92
CA ARG A 132 6.95 -5.23 35.11
C ARG A 132 7.63 -4.52 33.93
N MET A 133 7.06 -4.61 32.75
CA MET A 133 7.48 -3.87 31.56
C MET A 133 6.25 -3.39 30.79
N LEU A 134 6.40 -2.29 30.07
CA LEU A 134 5.40 -1.82 29.11
C LEU A 134 5.26 -2.83 27.98
N TYR A 135 4.02 -3.11 27.58
CA TYR A 135 3.69 -3.91 26.42
C TYR A 135 2.47 -3.31 25.73
N ARG A 136 2.24 -3.71 24.48
CA ARG A 136 0.98 -3.47 23.79
C ARG A 136 0.58 -4.69 22.96
N ASP A 137 -0.72 -4.95 22.97
CA ASP A 137 -1.35 -6.06 22.26
C ASP A 137 -2.16 -5.55 21.04
N GLN A 138 -2.77 -6.46 20.28
CA GLN A 138 -3.49 -6.22 19.03
C GLN A 138 -4.59 -5.14 19.16
N SER A 139 -5.31 -5.11 20.28
CA SER A 139 -6.41 -4.16 20.53
C SER A 139 -5.94 -2.84 21.13
N MET A 140 -4.65 -2.72 21.46
CA MET A 140 -4.11 -1.55 22.14
C MET A 140 -3.51 -0.56 21.15
N THR A 141 -3.87 0.71 21.30
CA THR A 141 -3.19 1.85 20.66
C THR A 141 -2.11 2.45 21.57
N GLY A 142 -2.28 2.35 22.89
CA GLY A 142 -1.32 2.78 23.91
C GLY A 142 -0.53 1.63 24.55
N TRP A 143 0.22 1.95 25.62
CA TRP A 143 1.03 1.00 26.38
C TRP A 143 0.39 0.67 27.74
N ALA A 144 0.54 -0.57 28.19
CA ALA A 144 0.16 -1.01 29.53
C ALA A 144 1.31 -1.75 30.20
N TYR A 145 1.32 -1.88 31.52
CA TYR A 145 2.31 -2.71 32.23
C TYR A 145 1.82 -4.15 32.38
N LYS A 146 2.64 -5.13 32.01
CA LYS A 146 2.48 -6.55 32.41
C LYS A 146 3.69 -7.05 33.16
N LYS A 147 3.50 -8.15 33.89
CA LYS A 147 4.62 -8.95 34.43
C LYS A 147 5.18 -9.81 33.29
N ILE A 148 6.50 -9.82 33.13
CA ILE A 148 7.17 -10.57 32.08
C ILE A 148 7.20 -12.07 32.40
N GLU A 149 6.87 -12.87 31.39
CA GLU A 149 6.80 -14.33 31.41
C GLU A 149 7.79 -14.94 30.42
N LEU A 150 8.03 -16.25 30.50
CA LEU A 150 8.99 -16.95 29.64
C LEU A 150 8.68 -16.78 28.14
N GLN A 151 7.40 -16.79 27.78
CA GLN A 151 6.91 -16.60 26.41
C GLN A 151 7.18 -15.20 25.84
N ASP A 152 7.37 -14.19 26.70
CA ASP A 152 7.69 -12.82 26.26
C ASP A 152 9.14 -12.69 25.78
N LEU A 153 9.98 -13.69 26.02
CA LEU A 153 11.35 -13.72 25.50
C LEU A 153 11.42 -14.04 24.00
N ARG A 154 10.30 -14.47 23.40
CA ARG A 154 10.16 -14.71 21.96
C ARG A 154 10.39 -13.43 21.15
N PHE A 155 10.73 -13.58 19.88
CA PHE A 155 10.95 -12.45 18.98
C PHE A 155 9.64 -11.72 18.68
N PRO A 156 9.59 -10.38 18.68
CA PRO A 156 8.37 -9.70 18.29
C PRO A 156 8.05 -9.97 16.81
N LEU A 157 6.76 -10.14 16.50
CA LEU A 157 6.27 -10.35 15.14
C LEU A 157 6.67 -9.20 14.21
N VAL A 158 6.65 -7.97 14.70
CA VAL A 158 7.18 -6.78 14.01
C VAL A 158 8.47 -6.37 14.69
N CYS A 159 9.57 -6.32 13.93
CA CYS A 159 10.88 -5.94 14.45
C CYS A 159 11.52 -4.85 13.61
N GLY A 160 12.32 -3.98 14.25
CA GLY A 160 12.88 -2.80 13.59
C GLY A 160 11.88 -1.63 13.58
N GLU A 161 12.33 -0.50 13.06
CA GLU A 161 11.56 0.75 13.03
C GLU A 161 11.73 1.43 11.67
N GLY A 162 10.71 2.18 11.25
CA GLY A 162 10.66 2.85 9.95
C GLY A 162 10.94 1.88 8.79
N LYS A 163 11.78 2.31 7.86
CA LYS A 163 12.17 1.51 6.68
C LYS A 163 12.88 0.18 6.99
N LYS A 164 13.37 0.02 8.22
CA LYS A 164 14.01 -1.23 8.68
C LYS A 164 13.02 -2.16 9.38
N ALA A 165 11.76 -1.75 9.53
CA ALA A 165 10.73 -2.60 10.10
C ALA A 165 10.52 -3.84 9.20
N ARG A 166 10.41 -5.01 9.81
CA ARG A 166 10.22 -6.29 9.13
C ARG A 166 9.20 -7.14 9.86
N VAL A 167 8.37 -7.87 9.12
CA VAL A 167 7.60 -8.98 9.68
C VAL A 167 8.55 -10.16 9.88
N MET A 168 8.64 -10.66 11.11
CA MET A 168 9.50 -11.79 11.53
C MET A 168 10.92 -11.67 10.96
N ALA A 169 11.52 -10.47 11.02
CA ALA A 169 12.86 -10.16 10.51
C ALA A 169 13.09 -10.50 9.02
N THR A 170 12.04 -10.61 8.22
CA THR A 170 12.12 -11.15 6.86
C THR A 170 11.67 -10.17 5.79
N ILE A 171 10.42 -9.68 5.84
CA ILE A 171 9.83 -8.86 4.76
C ILE A 171 9.44 -7.46 5.23
N GLY A 172 9.68 -6.45 4.39
CA GLY A 172 9.41 -5.03 4.68
C GLY A 172 7.99 -4.55 4.35
N VAL A 173 7.20 -5.40 3.70
CA VAL A 173 5.80 -5.14 3.35
C VAL A 173 4.89 -6.20 3.94
N THR A 174 3.62 -5.84 4.14
CA THR A 174 2.61 -6.71 4.73
C THR A 174 1.47 -7.03 3.77
N ARG A 175 1.48 -6.38 2.60
CA ARG A 175 0.60 -6.70 1.48
C ARG A 175 1.42 -6.77 0.19
N GLY A 176 1.03 -7.64 -0.73
CA GLY A 176 1.72 -7.90 -1.98
C GLY A 176 1.32 -9.24 -2.59
N LEU A 177 1.68 -9.44 -3.86
CA LEU A 177 1.45 -10.68 -4.60
C LEU A 177 2.70 -11.57 -4.54
N GLY A 178 2.53 -12.89 -4.65
CA GLY A 178 3.64 -13.84 -4.70
C GLY A 178 4.19 -14.21 -3.32
N ASP A 179 5.49 -14.53 -3.24
CA ASP A 179 6.16 -14.96 -2.01
C ASP A 179 5.50 -16.14 -1.27
N HIS A 180 4.87 -17.05 -2.01
CA HIS A 180 4.16 -18.22 -1.44
C HIS A 180 5.06 -19.19 -0.69
N ASN A 181 6.33 -19.28 -1.09
CA ASN A 181 7.34 -20.13 -0.46
C ASN A 181 8.33 -19.34 0.41
N LEU A 182 8.09 -18.04 0.64
CA LEU A 182 8.96 -17.22 1.46
C LEU A 182 8.89 -17.70 2.91
N LYS A 183 10.05 -18.08 3.44
CA LYS A 183 10.21 -18.51 4.84
C LYS A 183 10.91 -17.43 5.64
N VAL A 184 10.61 -17.43 6.93
CA VAL A 184 11.27 -16.58 7.91
C VAL A 184 12.78 -16.81 7.87
N SER A 185 13.56 -15.73 7.92
CA SER A 185 15.02 -15.80 7.97
C SER A 185 15.48 -16.69 9.12
N SER A 186 16.29 -17.70 8.82
CA SER A 186 16.81 -18.68 9.78
C SER A 186 15.74 -19.56 10.47
N SER A 187 14.52 -19.64 9.93
CA SER A 187 13.45 -20.53 10.40
C SER A 187 12.77 -21.24 9.23
N THR A 188 11.87 -22.18 9.54
CA THR A 188 11.04 -22.89 8.55
C THR A 188 9.62 -22.31 8.46
N LEU A 189 9.26 -21.39 9.34
CA LEU A 189 7.96 -20.74 9.36
C LEU A 189 7.70 -19.99 8.04
N PRO A 190 6.52 -20.16 7.42
CA PRO A 190 6.14 -19.38 6.26
C PRO A 190 5.82 -17.92 6.65
N VAL A 191 6.09 -16.97 5.76
CA VAL A 191 5.71 -15.57 5.96
C VAL A 191 4.22 -15.36 5.71
N LYS A 192 3.64 -16.01 4.69
CA LYS A 192 2.18 -16.07 4.54
C LYS A 192 1.60 -16.86 5.73
N PRO A 193 0.47 -16.42 6.32
CA PRO A 193 -0.47 -15.42 5.81
C PRO A 193 -0.27 -13.98 6.31
N PHE A 194 0.86 -13.62 6.93
CA PHE A 194 1.09 -12.23 7.35
C PHE A 194 1.22 -11.26 6.16
N LEU A 195 1.75 -11.76 5.03
CA LEU A 195 1.73 -11.10 3.72
C LEU A 195 0.39 -11.38 2.99
N SER A 196 -0.49 -10.39 2.93
CA SER A 196 -1.80 -10.49 2.28
C SER A 196 -1.77 -10.02 0.82
N CYS A 197 -2.42 -10.74 -0.10
CA CYS A 197 -2.58 -10.28 -1.48
C CYS A 197 -3.76 -9.32 -1.67
N PHE A 198 -4.59 -9.10 -0.65
CA PHE A 198 -5.76 -8.23 -0.78
C PHE A 198 -5.37 -6.75 -0.78
N PRO A 199 -5.79 -5.98 -1.81
CA PRO A 199 -5.54 -4.56 -1.84
C PRO A 199 -6.45 -3.81 -0.87
N GLU A 200 -6.11 -2.57 -0.57
CA GLU A 200 -7.11 -1.56 -0.21
C GLU A 200 -7.47 -0.76 -1.47
N VAL A 201 -8.76 -0.50 -1.68
CA VAL A 201 -9.25 0.28 -2.81
C VAL A 201 -9.84 1.60 -2.33
N GLN A 202 -9.29 2.71 -2.81
CA GLN A 202 -9.84 4.06 -2.64
C GLN A 202 -10.56 4.47 -3.91
N VAL A 203 -11.70 5.16 -3.76
CA VAL A 203 -12.52 5.59 -4.88
C VAL A 203 -12.59 7.11 -4.90
N TYR A 204 -12.30 7.67 -6.07
CA TYR A 204 -12.40 9.09 -6.35
C TYR A 204 -13.42 9.33 -7.45
N ASP A 205 -14.43 10.14 -7.18
CA ASP A 205 -15.49 10.47 -8.12
C ASP A 205 -15.07 11.69 -8.96
N LEU A 206 -14.72 11.45 -10.22
CA LEU A 206 -14.25 12.49 -11.14
C LEU A 206 -15.39 13.43 -11.57
N THR A 207 -16.65 13.07 -11.32
CA THR A 207 -17.80 13.90 -11.68
C THR A 207 -18.14 14.96 -10.63
N GLN A 208 -17.58 14.84 -9.43
CA GLN A 208 -17.84 15.77 -8.33
C GLN A 208 -17.08 17.10 -8.45
N TYR A 209 -16.08 17.14 -9.33
CA TYR A 209 -15.16 18.27 -9.44
C TYR A 209 -14.87 18.54 -10.91
N GLU A 210 -14.71 19.81 -11.24
CA GLU A 210 -14.12 20.22 -12.51
C GLU A 210 -12.60 20.12 -12.40
N HIS A 211 -11.96 19.46 -13.36
CA HIS A 211 -10.53 19.18 -13.34
C HIS A 211 -9.78 19.99 -14.38
N CYS A 212 -8.78 20.74 -13.93
CA CYS A 212 -7.88 21.47 -14.80
C CYS A 212 -6.74 20.58 -15.32
N PRO A 213 -5.99 21.03 -16.35
CA PRO A 213 -4.86 20.26 -16.90
C PRO A 213 -3.72 20.06 -15.92
N ASP A 214 -3.70 20.86 -14.84
CA ASP A 214 -2.68 20.74 -13.79
C ASP A 214 -3.13 19.79 -12.66
N ASP A 215 -4.39 19.34 -12.68
CA ASP A 215 -4.89 18.34 -11.73
C ASP A 215 -4.47 16.94 -12.18
N VAL A 216 -3.65 16.28 -11.37
CA VAL A 216 -3.00 15.01 -11.73
C VAL A 216 -3.06 13.99 -10.60
N LEU A 217 -3.22 12.72 -10.96
CA LEU A 217 -2.93 11.59 -10.10
C LEU A 217 -1.46 11.17 -10.31
N ILE A 218 -0.71 11.11 -9.22
CA ILE A 218 0.67 10.62 -9.16
C ILE A 218 0.67 9.23 -8.54
N LEU A 219 1.24 8.24 -9.22
CA LEU A 219 1.59 6.92 -8.65
C LEU A 219 3.11 6.85 -8.59
N GLY A 220 3.66 6.38 -7.47
CA GLY A 220 5.09 6.15 -7.32
C GLY A 220 5.42 4.88 -6.53
N THR A 221 6.55 4.27 -6.83
CA THR A 221 7.16 3.24 -5.97
C THR A 221 7.72 3.87 -4.69
N ASP A 222 8.01 3.04 -3.69
CA ASP A 222 8.74 3.43 -2.48
C ASP A 222 9.98 4.27 -2.79
N GLY A 223 10.73 3.96 -3.85
CA GLY A 223 11.87 4.74 -4.30
C GLY A 223 11.62 6.25 -4.50
N LEU A 224 10.39 6.69 -4.76
CA LEU A 224 10.00 8.11 -4.74
C LEU A 224 9.69 8.59 -3.32
N TRP A 225 8.77 7.89 -2.65
CA TRP A 225 8.14 8.32 -1.40
C TRP A 225 9.06 8.25 -0.19
N ASP A 226 10.08 7.40 -0.28
CA ASP A 226 11.12 7.22 0.71
C ASP A 226 11.97 8.47 0.94
N VAL A 227 12.01 9.37 -0.04
CA VAL A 227 12.88 10.55 -0.04
C VAL A 227 12.14 11.85 -0.33
N SER A 228 10.86 11.76 -0.73
CA SER A 228 10.02 12.90 -1.08
C SER A 228 8.73 12.86 -0.27
N SER A 229 8.41 13.95 0.42
CA SER A 229 7.11 14.10 1.06
C SER A 229 6.03 14.49 0.03
N ASP A 230 4.76 14.37 0.41
CA ASP A 230 3.65 14.75 -0.47
C ASP A 230 3.72 16.21 -0.88
N LYS A 231 4.20 17.07 0.03
CA LYS A 231 4.40 18.49 -0.23
C LYS A 231 5.53 18.73 -1.23
N ASP A 232 6.61 17.95 -1.17
CA ASP A 232 7.71 18.06 -2.12
C ASP A 232 7.27 17.63 -3.53
N VAL A 233 6.46 16.57 -3.61
CA VAL A 233 5.85 16.11 -4.87
C VAL A 233 4.89 17.16 -5.41
N ALA A 234 3.96 17.68 -4.61
CA ALA A 234 3.01 18.72 -5.02
C ALA A 234 3.73 20.00 -5.50
N ALA A 235 4.76 20.45 -4.77
CA ALA A 235 5.56 21.59 -5.20
C ALA A 235 6.28 21.35 -6.55
N THR A 236 6.66 20.10 -6.83
CA THR A 236 7.23 19.72 -8.13
C THR A 236 6.16 19.71 -9.23
N VAL A 237 4.94 19.25 -8.93
CA VAL A 237 3.79 19.35 -9.85
C VAL A 237 3.55 20.81 -10.22
N ASP A 238 3.37 21.70 -9.23
CA ASP A 238 3.13 23.12 -9.46
C ASP A 238 4.25 23.76 -10.28
N LYS A 239 5.51 23.51 -9.90
CA LYS A 239 6.68 24.07 -10.57
C LYS A 239 6.79 23.62 -12.03
N VAL A 240 6.57 22.34 -12.29
CA VAL A 240 6.76 21.79 -13.64
C VAL A 240 5.57 22.14 -14.51
N LEU A 241 4.34 21.92 -14.07
CA LEU A 241 3.18 22.17 -14.93
C LEU A 241 3.05 23.67 -15.23
N SER A 242 3.28 24.57 -14.27
CA SER A 242 3.27 26.03 -14.53
C SER A 242 4.26 26.51 -15.60
N SER A 243 5.30 25.73 -15.94
CA SER A 243 6.28 26.10 -16.98
C SER A 243 5.93 25.66 -18.40
N TYR A 244 4.75 25.08 -18.61
CA TYR A 244 4.30 24.57 -19.91
C TYR A 244 2.87 25.02 -20.20
N GLU A 245 2.52 25.14 -21.48
CA GLU A 245 1.15 25.43 -21.92
C GLU A 245 0.20 24.26 -21.61
N PRO A 246 -1.06 24.50 -21.18
CA PRO A 246 -2.01 23.46 -20.79
C PRO A 246 -2.21 22.29 -21.76
N ASN A 247 -2.06 22.55 -23.06
CA ASN A 247 -2.26 21.58 -24.14
C ASN A 247 -0.96 20.88 -24.59
N ASP A 248 0.19 21.18 -23.98
CA ASP A 248 1.46 20.55 -24.34
C ASP A 248 1.48 19.08 -23.85
N PRO A 249 1.57 18.09 -24.76
CA PRO A 249 1.53 16.68 -24.40
C PRO A 249 2.76 16.20 -23.62
N SER A 250 3.88 16.95 -23.66
CA SER A 250 5.13 16.58 -22.99
C SER A 250 5.11 16.83 -21.49
N ARG A 251 4.22 17.69 -21.00
CA ARG A 251 4.09 18.12 -19.59
C ARG A 251 4.14 16.99 -18.59
N TYR A 252 3.27 15.99 -18.77
CA TYR A 252 3.14 14.89 -17.83
C TYR A 252 4.37 13.97 -17.85
N THR A 253 5.00 13.82 -19.02
CA THR A 253 6.26 13.08 -19.15
C THR A 253 7.41 13.83 -18.47
N SER A 254 7.50 15.15 -18.68
CA SER A 254 8.49 16.01 -18.02
C SER A 254 8.31 16.02 -16.51
N LEU A 255 7.07 16.05 -16.02
CA LEU A 255 6.76 15.94 -14.59
C LEU A 255 7.18 14.58 -14.02
N ALA A 256 6.87 13.47 -14.69
CA ALA A 256 7.31 12.14 -14.27
C ALA A 256 8.85 12.06 -14.19
N GLN A 257 9.55 12.59 -15.20
CA GLN A 257 11.01 12.66 -15.21
C GLN A 257 11.56 13.54 -14.09
N ALA A 258 10.96 14.70 -13.85
CA ALA A 258 11.37 15.61 -12.79
C ALA A 258 11.24 14.96 -11.40
N LEU A 259 10.16 14.21 -11.16
CA LEU A 259 9.95 13.47 -9.93
C LEU A 259 10.99 12.35 -9.76
N VAL A 260 11.28 11.58 -10.81
CA VAL A 260 12.31 10.53 -10.78
C VAL A 260 13.70 11.11 -10.52
N LEU A 261 14.09 12.15 -11.25
CA LEU A 261 15.39 12.80 -11.11
C LEU A 261 15.52 13.52 -9.75
N GLY A 262 14.44 14.13 -9.27
CA GLY A 262 14.37 14.76 -7.97
C GLY A 262 14.58 13.76 -6.84
N ALA A 263 13.91 12.61 -6.88
CA ALA A 263 14.06 11.54 -5.89
C ALA A 263 15.44 10.87 -5.96
N ARG A 264 15.99 10.66 -7.17
CA ARG A 264 17.34 10.13 -7.32
C ARG A 264 18.39 11.11 -6.81
N GLY A 265 18.30 12.38 -7.16
CA GLY A 265 19.31 13.38 -6.84
C GLY A 265 20.60 13.22 -7.65
N ILE A 266 21.71 13.72 -7.12
CA ILE A 266 23.01 13.78 -7.80
C ILE A 266 23.95 12.72 -7.21
N SER A 267 24.69 12.02 -8.07
CA SER A 267 25.71 11.06 -7.65
C SER A 267 26.89 11.77 -7.00
N ARG A 268 27.28 11.33 -5.79
CA ARG A 268 28.49 11.76 -5.06
C ARG A 268 29.25 10.54 -4.56
N GLU A 269 30.48 10.72 -4.05
CA GLU A 269 31.35 9.63 -3.60
C GLU A 269 30.71 8.66 -2.59
N GLN A 270 29.71 9.12 -1.81
CA GLN A 270 28.98 8.31 -0.82
C GLN A 270 27.53 8.02 -1.24
N GLY A 271 27.30 7.85 -2.54
CA GLY A 271 26.01 7.55 -3.14
C GLY A 271 25.21 8.79 -3.54
N TRP A 272 23.93 8.59 -3.81
CA TRP A 272 23.03 9.64 -4.30
C TRP A 272 22.68 10.66 -3.20
N ARG A 273 22.60 11.94 -3.58
CA ARG A 273 22.32 13.05 -2.66
C ARG A 273 21.31 14.04 -3.24
N LEU A 274 20.33 14.42 -2.42
CA LEU A 274 19.37 15.48 -2.70
C LEU A 274 20.02 16.87 -2.55
N PRO A 275 19.39 17.95 -3.07
CA PRO A 275 19.92 19.32 -2.95
C PRO A 275 20.18 19.79 -1.51
N ASN A 276 19.44 19.25 -0.54
CA ASN A 276 19.61 19.53 0.89
C ASN A 276 20.67 18.64 1.58
N ASN A 277 21.52 17.95 0.80
CA ASN A 277 22.52 16.96 1.24
C ASN A 277 21.97 15.72 1.96
N LYS A 278 20.64 15.52 2.05
CA LYS A 278 20.07 14.23 2.46
C LYS A 278 20.36 13.15 1.42
N MET A 279 20.26 11.88 1.81
CA MET A 279 20.41 10.77 0.87
C MET A 279 19.28 10.80 -0.16
N GLY A 280 19.66 10.70 -1.43
CA GLY A 280 18.71 10.41 -2.51
C GLY A 280 18.31 8.94 -2.48
N SER A 281 17.34 8.58 -3.30
CA SER A 281 16.84 7.21 -3.35
C SER A 281 17.90 6.24 -3.86
N GLY A 282 18.06 5.12 -3.16
CA GLY A 282 18.93 4.01 -3.54
C GLY A 282 18.21 2.94 -4.36
N ASP A 283 16.87 2.93 -4.34
CA ASP A 283 16.02 1.89 -4.94
C ASP A 283 15.59 2.24 -6.36
N ASP A 284 14.83 1.34 -6.99
CA ASP A 284 14.20 1.59 -8.28
C ASP A 284 13.07 2.62 -8.13
N ILE A 285 13.05 3.61 -9.02
CA ILE A 285 12.10 4.72 -8.98
C ILE A 285 11.23 4.64 -10.23
N SER A 286 9.95 4.33 -10.05
CA SER A 286 8.95 4.39 -11.12
C SER A 286 7.86 5.37 -10.73
N VAL A 287 7.50 6.26 -11.64
CA VAL A 287 6.47 7.29 -11.44
C VAL A 287 5.54 7.32 -12.64
N PHE A 288 4.23 7.33 -12.38
CA PHE A 288 3.21 7.60 -13.38
C PHE A 288 2.48 8.89 -13.02
N VAL A 289 2.26 9.73 -14.02
CA VAL A 289 1.50 10.97 -13.93
C VAL A 289 0.29 10.83 -14.84
N ILE A 290 -0.90 10.92 -14.27
CA ILE A 290 -2.17 10.71 -14.98
C ILE A 290 -3.00 11.99 -14.86
N PRO A 291 -3.26 12.70 -15.98
CA PRO A 291 -4.11 13.89 -15.94
C PRO A 291 -5.55 13.52 -15.56
N LEU A 292 -6.17 14.37 -14.74
CA LEU A 292 -7.58 14.27 -14.36
C LEU A 292 -8.49 15.13 -15.24
N GLY A 293 -7.96 16.24 -15.78
CA GLY A 293 -8.62 17.05 -16.80
C GLY A 293 -8.49 16.44 -18.20
N GLY A 294 -9.58 16.46 -18.98
CA GLY A 294 -9.56 15.97 -20.36
C GLY A 294 -8.82 16.92 -21.31
N ALA A 295 -8.19 16.37 -22.37
CA ALA A 295 -7.59 17.17 -23.44
C ALA A 295 -8.64 18.00 -24.21
N ASP A 296 -9.88 17.51 -24.28
CA ASP A 296 -11.01 18.16 -24.99
C ASP A 296 -11.66 19.30 -24.18
N SER A 297 -11.27 19.50 -22.92
CA SER A 297 -11.85 20.54 -22.05
C SER A 297 -11.21 21.93 -22.25
N TYR A 298 -10.19 22.03 -23.11
CA TYR A 298 -9.35 23.23 -23.26
C TYR A 298 -9.09 23.64 -24.73
N THR A 299 -9.95 23.20 -25.66
CA THR A 299 -10.00 23.73 -27.04
C THR A 299 -10.86 24.97 -27.17
#